data_AF-A0A7W1BNV2-F1
#
_entry.id   AF-A0A7W1BNV2-F1
#
_cell.length_a   1.000
_cell.length_b   1.000
_cell.length_c   1.000
_cell.angle_alpha   90.00
_cell.angle_beta   90.00
_cell.angle_gamma   90.00
#
_symmetry.space_group_name_H-M   'P 1'
#
loop_
_entity.id
_entity.type
_entity.pdbx_description
1 polymer ?
#
loop_
_entity_poly.entity_id
_entity_poly.type
_entity_poly.pdbx_seq_one_letter_code
_entity_poly.pdbx_strand_id
1 'polypeptide(L)'
;MKDPRDLFMHELGDILYAERTLVKALPKLQEEASDDELASGFEAHLEETRQHVKNVEAAFEKLGETPKAEKCPGIDGIKKEHDEFVANESPSQEVLDSFLTGAAARTEYYE
;
A
#
# COMPACT_ATOMS: atom_id res chain seq x y z
N MET A 1 -17.12 17.39 -4.45
CA MET A 1 -16.16 17.66 -5.53
C MET A 1 -16.84 18.53 -6.57
N LYS A 2 -16.32 19.73 -6.83
CA LYS A 2 -16.94 20.76 -7.68
C LYS A 2 -15.99 21.31 -8.75
N ASP A 3 -14.69 21.17 -8.57
CA ASP A 3 -13.66 21.63 -9.51
C ASP A 3 -12.42 20.69 -9.53
N PRO A 4 -11.44 20.90 -10.44
CA PRO A 4 -10.25 20.06 -10.52
C PRO A 4 -9.35 20.08 -9.29
N ARG A 5 -9.34 21.17 -8.50
CA ARG A 5 -8.57 21.23 -7.25
C ARG A 5 -9.21 20.29 -6.22
N ASP A 6 -10.53 20.29 -6.09
CA ASP A 6 -11.22 19.33 -5.21
C ASP A 6 -10.88 17.87 -5.57
N LEU A 7 -10.84 17.53 -6.86
CA LEU A 7 -10.45 16.20 -7.31
C LEU A 7 -9.00 15.90 -6.94
N PHE A 8 -8.08 16.81 -7.26
CA PHE A 8 -6.67 16.63 -6.93
C PHE A 8 -6.43 16.45 -5.42
N MET A 9 -7.11 17.23 -4.56
CA MET A 9 -7.02 17.06 -3.10
C MET A 9 -7.60 15.73 -2.63
N HIS A 10 -8.63 15.22 -3.30
CA HIS A 10 -9.21 13.91 -3.01
C HIS A 10 -8.24 12.79 -3.35
N GLU A 11 -7.68 12.77 -4.57
CA GLU A 11 -6.71 11.77 -5.02
C GLU A 11 -5.42 11.81 -4.18
N LEU A 12 -4.94 13.01 -3.80
CA LEU A 12 -3.79 13.15 -2.92
C LEU A 12 -4.07 12.57 -1.52
N GLY A 13 -5.31 12.67 -1.04
CA GLY A 13 -5.75 12.03 0.19
C GLY A 13 -5.90 10.51 0.06
N ASP A 14 -6.38 10.04 -1.09
CA ASP A 14 -6.54 8.60 -1.40
C ASP A 14 -5.17 7.90 -1.38
N ILE A 15 -4.18 8.44 -2.10
CA ILE A 15 -2.84 7.86 -2.10
C ILE A 15 -2.16 7.98 -0.73
N LEU A 16 -2.38 9.07 0.03
CA LEU A 16 -1.88 9.16 1.41
C LEU A 16 -2.44 8.05 2.31
N TYR A 17 -3.69 7.66 2.11
CA TYR A 17 -4.28 6.53 2.82
C TYR A 17 -3.66 5.20 2.38
N ALA A 18 -3.47 5.00 1.08
CA ALA A 18 -2.84 3.79 0.54
C ALA A 18 -1.44 3.59 1.11
N GLU A 19 -0.59 4.59 1.01
CA GLU A 19 0.78 4.59 1.52
C GLU A 19 0.83 4.32 3.03
N ARG A 20 -0.03 4.97 3.82
CA ARG A 20 -0.13 4.71 5.28
C ARG A 20 -0.67 3.31 5.61
N THR A 21 -1.44 2.71 4.72
CA THR A 21 -1.93 1.33 4.85
C THR A 21 -0.80 0.35 4.56
N LEU A 22 -0.01 0.61 3.51
CA LEU A 22 1.15 -0.18 3.13
C LEU A 22 2.27 -0.15 4.18
N VAL A 23 2.54 1.01 4.79
CA VAL A 23 3.48 1.09 5.93
C VAL A 23 3.16 0.10 7.05
N LYS A 24 1.88 -0.24 7.24
CA LYS A 24 1.45 -1.22 8.25
C LYS A 24 1.42 -2.65 7.72
N ALA A 25 1.20 -2.84 6.41
CA ALA A 25 1.08 -4.15 5.79
C ALA A 25 2.43 -4.76 5.45
N LEU A 26 3.37 -3.98 4.90
CA LEU A 26 4.67 -4.45 4.42
C LEU A 26 5.49 -5.24 5.46
N PRO A 27 5.56 -4.85 6.75
CA PRO A 27 6.25 -5.67 7.76
C PRO A 27 5.65 -7.07 7.91
N LYS A 28 4.32 -7.19 7.80
CA LYS A 28 3.63 -8.48 7.87
C LYS A 28 3.94 -9.32 6.63
N LEU A 29 3.95 -8.72 5.44
CA LEU A 29 4.27 -9.43 4.20
C LEU A 29 5.73 -9.92 4.19
N GLN A 30 6.65 -9.12 4.74
CA GLN A 30 8.03 -9.53 4.98
C GLN A 30 8.13 -10.77 5.88
N GLU A 31 7.35 -10.82 6.97
CA GLU A 31 7.33 -11.97 7.89
C GLU A 31 6.66 -13.21 7.28
N GLU A 32 5.71 -13.04 6.37
CA GLU A 32 4.98 -14.12 5.71
C GLU A 32 5.75 -14.75 4.54
N ALA A 33 6.67 -14.02 3.93
CA ALA A 33 7.53 -14.50 2.85
C ALA A 33 8.62 -15.45 3.37
N SER A 34 8.83 -16.57 2.66
CA SER A 34 9.95 -17.48 2.98
C SER A 34 11.16 -17.34 2.06
N ASP A 35 10.95 -16.76 0.88
CA ASP A 35 12.01 -16.40 -0.04
C ASP A 35 12.73 -15.12 0.45
N ASP A 36 14.04 -15.22 0.63
CA ASP A 36 14.86 -14.13 1.19
C ASP A 36 14.87 -12.88 0.29
N GLU A 37 14.78 -13.04 -1.04
CA GLU A 37 14.75 -11.93 -1.99
C GLU A 37 13.41 -11.20 -1.92
N LEU A 38 12.30 -11.95 -1.86
CA LEU A 38 10.97 -11.39 -1.68
C LEU A 38 10.84 -10.65 -0.34
N ALA A 39 11.30 -11.24 0.76
CA ALA A 39 11.27 -10.60 2.08
C ALA A 39 12.10 -9.31 2.11
N SER A 40 13.30 -9.33 1.51
CA SER A 40 14.15 -8.14 1.37
C SER A 40 13.49 -7.06 0.50
N GLY A 41 12.76 -7.46 -0.54
CA GLY A 41 11.97 -6.56 -1.37
C GLY A 41 10.90 -5.81 -0.58
N PHE A 42 10.17 -6.50 0.31
CA PHE A 42 9.19 -5.85 1.19
C PHE A 42 9.82 -4.88 2.19
N GLU A 43 10.99 -5.20 2.74
CA GLU A 43 11.74 -4.31 3.62
C GLU A 43 12.19 -3.04 2.88
N ALA A 44 12.75 -3.18 1.68
CA ALA A 44 13.17 -2.06 0.86
C ALA A 44 11.96 -1.17 0.49
N HIS A 45 10.87 -1.79 0.04
CA HIS A 45 9.65 -1.07 -0.29
C HIS A 45 9.11 -0.31 0.92
N LEU A 46 9.12 -0.89 2.13
CA LEU A 46 8.67 -0.18 3.34
C LEU A 46 9.41 1.14 3.59
N GLU A 47 10.72 1.18 3.35
CA GLU A 47 11.51 2.41 3.51
C GLU A 47 11.15 3.46 2.44
N GLU A 48 10.87 3.03 1.21
CA GLU A 48 10.39 3.89 0.12
C GLU A 48 8.98 4.44 0.43
N THR A 49 8.03 3.58 0.79
CA THR A 49 6.65 3.94 1.19
C THR A 49 6.65 4.96 2.34
N ARG A 50 7.52 4.78 3.36
CA ARG A 50 7.67 5.76 4.45
C ARG A 50 8.12 7.13 3.95
N GLN A 51 8.98 7.16 2.92
CA GLN A 51 9.40 8.40 2.29
C GLN A 51 8.28 8.99 1.40
N HIS A 52 7.50 8.15 0.72
CA HIS A 52 6.35 8.60 -0.08
C HIS A 52 5.28 9.26 0.80
N VAL A 53 4.96 8.68 1.97
CA VAL A 53 4.07 9.33 2.96
C VAL A 53 4.52 10.76 3.26
N LYS A 54 5.82 10.95 3.55
CA LYS A 54 6.37 12.29 3.82
C LYS A 54 6.29 13.21 2.61
N ASN A 55 6.52 12.69 1.40
CA ASN A 55 6.44 13.46 0.17
C ASN A 55 5.00 13.95 -0.10
N VAL A 56 4.01 13.08 0.12
CA VAL A 56 2.59 13.42 -0.02
C VAL A 56 2.16 14.44 1.03
N GLU A 57 2.56 14.26 2.29
CA GLU A 57 2.32 15.24 3.36
C GLU A 57 2.93 16.61 3.02
N ALA A 58 4.17 16.65 2.52
CA ALA A 58 4.81 17.88 2.06
C ALA A 58 4.10 18.50 0.85
N ALA A 59 3.48 17.70 -0.03
CA ALA A 59 2.69 18.20 -1.14
C ALA A 59 1.43 18.94 -0.64
N PHE A 60 0.71 18.40 0.35
CA PHE A 60 -0.39 19.10 1.03
C PHE A 60 0.06 20.45 1.59
N GLU A 61 1.18 20.47 2.33
CA GLU A 61 1.70 21.70 2.94
C GLU A 61 2.04 22.77 1.88
N LYS A 62 2.68 22.37 0.76
CA LYS A 62 2.97 23.27 -0.36
C LYS A 62 1.73 23.85 -1.03
N LEU A 63 0.60 23.16 -0.92
CA LEU A 63 -0.69 23.61 -1.43
C LEU A 63 -1.47 24.47 -0.43
N GLY A 64 -0.90 24.70 0.77
CA GLY A 64 -1.55 25.43 1.86
C GLY A 64 -2.60 24.62 2.61
N GLU A 65 -2.56 23.30 2.49
CA GLU A 65 -3.58 22.38 3.02
C GLU A 65 -3.00 21.49 4.12
N THR A 66 -3.84 21.06 5.06
CA THR A 66 -3.43 20.06 6.05
C THR A 66 -3.48 18.67 5.44
N PRO A 67 -2.45 17.81 5.61
CA PRO A 67 -2.50 16.44 5.13
C PRO A 67 -3.74 15.70 5.66
N LYS A 68 -4.59 15.25 4.74
CA LYS A 68 -5.81 14.52 5.07
C LYS A 68 -5.89 13.27 4.21
N ALA A 69 -5.71 12.13 4.86
CA ALA A 69 -5.98 10.84 4.24
C ALA A 69 -7.49 10.69 3.97
N GLU A 70 -7.82 10.20 2.79
CA GLU A 70 -9.19 9.88 2.38
C GLU A 70 -9.26 8.38 2.15
N LYS A 71 -10.37 7.75 2.55
CA LYS A 71 -10.43 6.28 2.49
C LYS A 71 -10.28 5.81 1.06
N CYS A 72 -9.34 4.89 0.84
CA CYS A 72 -9.04 4.29 -0.46
C CYS A 72 -9.65 2.87 -0.54
N PRO A 73 -10.75 2.66 -1.29
CA PRO A 73 -11.34 1.34 -1.46
C PRO A 73 -10.46 0.38 -2.26
N GLY A 74 -9.60 0.90 -3.14
CA GLY A 74 -8.70 0.10 -3.97
C GLY A 74 -7.70 -0.69 -3.14
N ILE A 75 -6.91 0.01 -2.32
CA ILE A 75 -5.93 -0.61 -1.43
C ILE A 75 -6.57 -1.49 -0.34
N ASP A 76 -7.72 -1.07 0.19
CA ASP A 76 -8.51 -1.87 1.15
C ASP A 76 -8.94 -3.20 0.49
N GLY A 77 -9.29 -3.16 -0.80
CA GLY A 77 -9.65 -4.32 -1.61
C GLY A 77 -8.47 -5.29 -1.76
N ILE A 78 -7.31 -4.81 -2.19
CA ILE A 78 -6.09 -5.63 -2.33
C ILE A 78 -5.70 -6.26 -0.99
N LYS A 79 -5.73 -5.48 0.09
CA LYS A 79 -5.46 -5.98 1.44
C LYS A 79 -6.47 -7.07 1.85
N LYS A 80 -7.75 -6.88 1.52
CA LYS A 80 -8.79 -7.85 1.82
C LYS A 80 -8.59 -9.15 1.05
N GLU A 81 -8.23 -9.09 -0.23
CA GLU A 81 -7.90 -10.28 -1.04
C GLU A 81 -6.77 -11.08 -0.40
N HIS A 82 -5.72 -10.39 0.09
CA HIS A 82 -4.65 -11.01 0.85
C HIS A 82 -5.15 -11.73 2.11
N ASP A 83 -5.87 -11.01 2.97
CA ASP A 83 -6.33 -11.57 4.26
C ASP A 83 -7.28 -12.76 4.05
N GLU A 84 -8.15 -12.72 3.03
CA GLU A 84 -9.05 -13.83 2.70
C GLU A 84 -8.30 -15.04 2.13
N PHE A 85 -7.30 -14.83 1.28
CA PHE A 85 -6.49 -15.91 0.72
C PHE A 85 -5.74 -16.67 1.81
N VAL A 86 -5.00 -15.96 2.67
CA VAL A 86 -4.21 -16.56 3.75
C VAL A 86 -5.12 -17.30 4.76
N ALA A 87 -6.29 -16.74 5.07
CA ALA A 87 -7.20 -17.34 6.04
C ALA A 87 -7.94 -18.60 5.53
N ASN A 88 -8.29 -18.64 4.24
CA ASN A 88 -9.21 -19.66 3.72
C ASN A 88 -8.51 -20.76 2.91
N GLU A 89 -7.39 -20.47 2.24
CA GLU A 89 -6.82 -21.40 1.25
C GLU A 89 -5.72 -22.31 1.81
N SER A 90 -5.19 -22.01 3.01
CA SER A 90 -4.09 -22.79 3.64
C SER A 90 -2.94 -23.12 2.67
N PRO A 91 -2.36 -22.11 1.98
CA PRO A 91 -1.38 -22.35 0.92
C PRO A 91 -0.10 -23.01 1.47
N SER A 92 0.58 -23.79 0.62
CA SER A 92 1.98 -24.09 0.89
C SER A 92 2.80 -22.81 0.83
N GLN A 93 3.99 -22.82 1.43
CA GLN A 93 4.83 -21.64 1.46
C GLN A 93 5.23 -21.15 0.05
N GLU A 94 5.53 -22.07 -0.88
CA GLU A 94 5.82 -21.73 -2.28
C GLU A 94 4.64 -21.04 -2.98
N VAL A 95 3.41 -21.51 -2.72
CA VAL A 95 2.19 -20.90 -3.26
C VAL A 95 1.94 -19.54 -2.60
N LEU A 96 2.22 -19.40 -1.31
CA LEU A 96 2.12 -18.13 -0.59
C LEU A 96 3.09 -17.10 -1.18
N ASP A 97 4.37 -17.43 -1.34
CA ASP A 97 5.37 -16.50 -1.89
C ASP A 97 5.00 -16.05 -3.33
N SER A 98 4.46 -16.97 -4.14
CA SER A 98 3.93 -16.65 -5.48
C SER A 98 2.72 -15.70 -5.41
N PHE A 99 1.81 -15.94 -4.47
CA PHE A 99 0.66 -15.07 -4.25
C PHE A 99 1.08 -13.68 -3.76
N LEU A 100 1.99 -13.62 -2.78
CA LEU A 100 2.53 -12.37 -2.22
C LEU A 100 3.19 -11.53 -3.30
N THR A 101 3.97 -12.14 -4.20
CA THR A 101 4.58 -11.47 -5.36
C THR A 101 3.51 -10.85 -6.27
N GLY A 102 2.46 -11.61 -6.59
CA GLY A 102 1.35 -11.12 -7.41
C GLY A 102 0.53 -10.03 -6.73
N ALA A 103 0.30 -10.14 -5.42
CA ALA A 103 -0.38 -9.13 -4.61
C ALA A 103 0.43 -7.83 -4.54
N ALA A 104 1.74 -7.93 -4.34
CA ALA A 104 2.66 -6.80 -4.38
C ALA A 104 2.59 -6.10 -5.74
N ALA A 105 2.71 -6.84 -6.85
CA ALA A 105 2.60 -6.26 -8.19
C ALA A 105 1.25 -5.53 -8.41
N ARG A 106 0.12 -6.09 -7.93
CA ARG A 106 -1.18 -5.41 -8.04
C ARG A 106 -1.23 -4.11 -7.24
N THR A 107 -0.58 -4.06 -6.08
CA THR A 107 -0.38 -2.81 -5.32
C THR A 107 0.41 -1.80 -6.16
N GLU A 108 1.56 -2.19 -6.71
CA GLU A 108 2.40 -1.28 -7.52
C GLU A 108 1.69 -0.73 -8.76
N TYR A 109 0.76 -1.49 -9.35
CA TYR A 109 -0.03 -1.02 -10.50
C TYR A 109 -1.20 -0.11 -10.08
N TYR A 110 -1.62 -0.18 -8.82
CA TYR A 110 -2.64 0.69 -8.28
C TYR A 110 -2.07 2.06 -7.91
N GLU A 111 -0.87 2.08 -7.32
CA GLU A 111 -0.10 3.29 -6.99
C GLU A 111 0.40 4.05 -8.22
#